data_AF-A0AAC9P5J6-F1
#
_entry.id   AF-A0AAC9P5J6-F1
#
_cell.length_a   1.000
_cell.length_b   1.000
_cell.length_c   1.000
_cell.angle_alpha   90.00
_cell.angle_beta   90.00
_cell.angle_gamma   90.00
#
_symmetry.space_group_name_H-M   'P 1'
#
loop_
_entity.id
_entity.type
_entity.pdbx_description
1 polymer ?
#
loop_
_entity_poly.entity_id
_entity_poly.type
_entity_poly.pdbx_seq_one_letter_code
_entity_poly.pdbx_strand_id
1 'polypeptide(L)'
;MPAITANIRLITASISIGTDEYTAHIQDYSIDPTPVTAEVTDVSGKVTRLAGQSGWSVTLNVFQDFGATGLARKMFNEEGTNVVLKIVDGPTTWTQTVTLVAPKIGGATKAVGVSTVVLPVASGKPVPTVSV
;
A
#
# COMPACT_ATOMS: atom_id res chain seq x y z
N MET A 1 2.62 17.86 -34.20
CA MET A 1 3.17 17.40 -32.91
C MET A 1 2.88 15.91 -32.81
N PRO A 2 3.86 15.05 -32.47
CA PRO A 2 3.56 13.65 -32.23
C PRO A 2 2.57 13.60 -31.05
N ALA A 3 1.38 13.03 -31.27
CA ALA A 3 0.47 12.72 -30.18
C ALA A 3 1.17 11.66 -29.33
N ILE A 4 1.48 11.98 -28.08
CA ILE A 4 1.82 10.95 -27.11
C ILE A 4 0.54 10.13 -26.97
N THR A 5 0.55 8.87 -27.42
CA THR A 5 -0.49 7.92 -27.05
C THR A 5 -0.44 7.81 -25.54
N ALA A 6 -1.34 8.55 -24.89
CA ALA A 6 -1.41 8.57 -23.46
C ALA A 6 -1.97 7.21 -23.04
N ASN A 7 -1.08 6.23 -22.83
CA ASN A 7 -1.39 5.00 -22.11
C ASN A 7 -1.60 5.36 -20.64
N ILE A 8 -2.58 6.23 -20.37
CA ILE A 8 -2.96 6.65 -19.03
C ILE A 8 -3.58 5.42 -18.39
N ARG A 9 -2.89 4.86 -17.40
CA ARG A 9 -3.46 3.82 -16.55
C ARG A 9 -4.52 4.49 -15.68
N LEU A 10 -5.79 4.25 -16.01
CA LEU A 10 -6.88 4.51 -15.07
C LEU A 10 -6.81 3.45 -13.98
N ILE A 11 -6.73 3.90 -12.73
CA ILE A 11 -6.67 3.01 -11.58
C ILE A 11 -8.10 2.66 -11.19
N THR A 12 -8.48 1.41 -11.40
CA THR A 12 -9.75 0.84 -10.90
C THR A 12 -9.41 -0.45 -10.21
N ALA A 13 -9.46 -0.45 -8.88
CA ALA A 13 -9.11 -1.62 -8.10
C ALA A 13 -10.15 -1.99 -7.06
N SER A 14 -10.29 -3.30 -6.84
CA SER A 14 -10.97 -3.85 -5.68
C SER A 14 -9.95 -4.27 -4.65
N ILE A 15 -10.17 -3.91 -3.38
CA ILE A 15 -9.22 -4.15 -2.30
C ILE A 15 -9.92 -4.96 -1.21
N SER A 16 -9.32 -6.08 -0.83
CA SER A 16 -9.82 -6.96 0.22
C SER A 16 -8.75 -7.30 1.24
N ILE A 17 -9.17 -7.48 2.49
CA ILE A 17 -8.32 -7.98 3.58
C ILE A 17 -8.92 -9.30 4.07
N GLY A 18 -8.20 -10.39 3.84
CA GLY A 18 -8.78 -11.72 4.03
C GLY A 18 -9.98 -11.93 3.09
N THR A 19 -11.14 -12.26 3.67
CA THR A 19 -12.40 -12.49 2.93
C THR A 19 -13.25 -11.23 2.74
N ASP A 20 -12.92 -10.14 3.43
CA ASP A 20 -13.76 -8.95 3.47
C ASP A 20 -13.32 -7.94 2.40
N GLU A 21 -14.27 -7.43 1.62
CA GLU A 21 -14.03 -6.38 0.63
C GLU A 21 -14.15 -4.99 1.28
N TYR A 22 -13.12 -4.16 1.11
CA TYR A 22 -13.05 -2.82 1.69
C TYR A 22 -12.92 -1.70 0.65
N THR A 23 -13.16 -2.00 -0.63
CA THR A 23 -13.02 -1.04 -1.75
C THR A 23 -13.73 0.28 -1.47
N ALA A 24 -14.94 0.26 -0.90
CA ALA A 24 -15.72 1.46 -0.60
C ALA A 24 -15.13 2.34 0.51
N HIS A 25 -14.21 1.81 1.32
CA HIS A 25 -13.58 2.52 2.43
C HIS A 25 -12.23 3.15 2.03
N ILE A 26 -11.82 3.02 0.77
CA ILE A 26 -10.50 3.45 0.29
C ILE A 26 -10.69 4.42 -0.87
N GLN A 27 -10.08 5.60 -0.75
CA GLN A 27 -10.10 6.64 -1.77
C GLN A 27 -9.07 6.36 -2.87
N ASP A 28 -7.86 5.95 -2.48
CA ASP A 28 -6.78 5.61 -3.40
C ASP A 28 -5.75 4.70 -2.71
N TYR A 29 -4.91 4.07 -3.54
CA TYR A 29 -3.83 3.20 -3.09
C TYR A 29 -2.58 3.40 -3.93
N SER A 30 -1.42 3.14 -3.33
CA SER A 30 -0.14 2.96 -4.02
C SER A 30 0.65 1.81 -3.40
N ILE A 31 1.47 1.16 -4.22
CA ILE A 31 2.42 0.14 -3.80
C ILE A 31 3.81 0.74 -4.04
N ASP A 32 4.49 1.08 -2.95
CA ASP A 32 5.66 1.94 -2.96
C ASP A 32 6.93 1.12 -2.67
N PRO A 33 7.89 1.04 -3.61
CA PRO A 33 9.18 0.43 -3.37
C PRO A 33 10.11 1.38 -2.62
N THR A 34 10.74 0.90 -1.57
CA THR A 34 11.81 1.60 -0.85
C THR A 34 13.15 0.96 -1.25
N PRO A 35 13.99 1.64 -2.05
CA PRO A 35 15.27 1.10 -2.46
C PRO A 35 16.17 0.91 -1.24
N VAL A 36 16.75 -0.28 -1.10
CA VAL A 36 17.75 -0.55 -0.07
C VAL A 36 19.13 -0.30 -0.69
N THR A 37 19.71 0.86 -0.35
CA THR A 37 21.10 1.18 -0.66
C THR A 37 21.91 1.14 0.63
N ALA A 38 22.74 0.11 0.81
CA ALA A 38 23.78 0.15 1.81
C ALA A 38 25.02 0.77 1.18
N GLU A 39 25.55 1.83 1.76
CA GLU A 39 26.83 2.40 1.37
C GLU A 39 27.89 1.93 2.37
N VAL A 40 28.95 1.28 1.87
CA VAL A 40 30.09 0.84 2.67
C VAL A 40 31.32 1.58 2.18
N THR A 41 31.94 2.35 3.07
CA THR A 41 33.27 2.92 2.84
C THR A 41 34.31 1.87 3.23
N ASP A 42 35.10 1.42 2.27
CA ASP A 42 36.17 0.46 2.54
C ASP A 42 37.38 1.12 3.22
N VAL A 43 38.35 0.30 3.64
CA VAL A 43 39.59 0.77 4.27
C VAL A 43 40.47 1.66 3.37
N SER A 44 40.19 1.70 2.06
CA SER A 44 40.86 2.58 1.10
C SER A 44 40.16 3.94 0.92
N GLY A 45 39.01 4.14 1.58
CA GLY A 45 38.19 5.34 1.47
C GLY A 45 37.25 5.33 0.26
N LYS A 46 37.12 4.21 -0.45
CA LYS A 46 36.21 4.08 -1.57
C LYS A 46 34.82 3.68 -1.08
N VAL A 47 33.81 4.41 -1.53
CA VAL A 47 32.40 4.12 -1.25
C VAL A 47 31.89 3.08 -2.24
N THR A 48 31.45 1.93 -1.74
CA THR A 48 30.78 0.88 -2.51
C THR A 48 29.30 0.84 -2.14
N ARG A 49 28.43 0.88 -3.15
CA ARG A 49 26.98 0.72 -2.97
C ARG A 49 26.61 -0.75 -3.09
N LEU A 50 26.15 -1.33 -2.00
CA LEU A 50 25.56 -2.66 -1.96
C LEU A 50 24.04 -2.50 -2.18
N ALA A 51 23.55 -2.99 -3.33
CA ALA A 51 22.12 -3.04 -3.61
C ALA A 51 21.51 -4.26 -2.91
N GLY A 52 20.51 -4.04 -2.05
CA GLY A 52 19.64 -5.09 -1.51
C GLY A 52 18.34 -5.23 -2.29
N GLN A 53 17.50 -6.22 -1.96
CA GLN A 53 16.11 -6.21 -2.44
C GLN A 53 15.39 -5.00 -1.84
N SER A 54 14.62 -4.26 -2.66
CA SER A 54 13.81 -3.15 -2.17
C SER A 54 12.82 -3.62 -1.11
N GLY A 55 12.64 -2.81 -0.07
CA GLY A 55 11.47 -2.90 0.80
C GLY A 55 10.22 -2.46 0.05
N TRP A 56 9.04 -2.80 0.58
CA TRP A 56 7.77 -2.41 0.00
C TRP A 56 6.80 -1.93 1.09
N SER A 57 6.01 -0.94 0.76
CA SER A 57 4.87 -0.50 1.56
C SER A 57 3.64 -0.30 0.69
N VAL A 58 2.46 -0.39 1.29
CA VAL A 58 1.20 0.00 0.66
C VAL A 58 0.70 1.26 1.32
N THR A 59 0.57 2.33 0.56
CA THR A 59 -0.11 3.53 1.05
C THR A 59 -1.58 3.43 0.67
N LEU A 60 -2.47 3.63 1.63
CA LEU A 60 -3.91 3.72 1.41
C LEU A 60 -4.42 5.06 1.95
N ASN A 61 -5.30 5.72 1.21
CA ASN A 61 -6.11 6.80 1.75
C ASN A 61 -7.45 6.24 2.19
N VAL A 62 -7.58 5.97 3.49
CA VAL A 62 -8.72 5.27 4.09
C VAL A 62 -9.72 6.29 4.62
N PHE A 63 -11.00 6.12 4.28
CA PHE A 63 -12.07 6.88 4.93
C PHE A 63 -12.12 6.50 6.42
N GLN A 64 -12.26 7.50 7.29
CA GLN A 64 -12.36 7.35 8.74
C GLN A 64 -13.73 6.77 9.16
N ASP A 65 -14.10 5.64 8.56
CA ASP A 65 -15.29 4.89 8.91
C ASP A 65 -14.99 4.00 10.12
N PHE A 66 -15.44 4.48 11.27
CA PHE A 66 -15.42 3.73 12.52
C PHE A 66 -16.73 2.96 12.76
N GLY A 67 -17.53 2.68 11.74
CA GLY A 67 -18.65 1.74 11.82
C GLY A 67 -18.20 0.31 12.15
N ALA A 68 -19.16 -0.58 12.43
CA ALA A 68 -18.86 -1.97 12.80
C ALA A 68 -18.11 -2.75 11.70
N THR A 69 -18.39 -2.43 10.43
CA THR A 69 -17.74 -2.99 9.23
C THR A 69 -16.66 -2.08 8.66
N GLY A 70 -16.36 -0.96 9.33
CA GLY A 70 -15.47 0.07 8.80
C GLY A 70 -14.01 -0.38 8.81
N LEU A 71 -13.31 -0.17 7.69
CA LEU A 71 -11.89 -0.48 7.58
C LEU A 71 -11.07 0.26 8.65
N ALA A 72 -11.36 1.53 8.91
CA ALA A 72 -10.63 2.31 9.90
C ALA A 72 -10.77 1.74 11.33
N ARG A 73 -11.95 1.21 11.68
CA ARG A 73 -12.13 0.49 12.96
C ARG A 73 -11.31 -0.80 13.00
N LYS A 74 -11.32 -1.60 11.93
CA LYS A 74 -10.53 -2.84 11.88
C LYS A 74 -9.04 -2.56 12.05
N MET A 75 -8.50 -1.60 11.31
CA MET A 75 -7.10 -1.19 11.38
C MET A 75 -6.71 -0.65 12.77
N PHE A 76 -7.62 0.05 13.45
CA PHE A 76 -7.41 0.52 14.81
C PHE A 76 -7.40 -0.63 15.83
N ASN A 77 -8.32 -1.59 15.72
CA ASN A 77 -8.44 -2.70 16.66
C ASN A 77 -7.36 -3.76 16.48
N GLU A 78 -6.93 -3.98 15.24
CA GLU A 78 -5.98 -5.02 14.84
C GLU A 78 -4.60 -4.43 14.49
N GLU A 79 -4.27 -3.25 15.02
CA GLU A 79 -2.99 -2.59 14.80
C GLU A 79 -1.81 -3.52 15.14
N GLY A 80 -0.77 -3.50 14.30
CA GLY A 80 0.42 -4.32 14.48
C GLY A 80 0.26 -5.78 14.03
N THR A 81 -0.94 -6.20 13.64
CA THR A 81 -1.16 -7.55 13.11
C THR A 81 -0.85 -7.63 11.62
N ASN A 82 -0.41 -8.81 11.19
CA ASN A 82 -0.13 -9.10 9.79
C ASN A 82 -1.37 -9.69 9.12
N VAL A 83 -1.81 -9.07 8.02
CA VAL A 83 -2.96 -9.51 7.24
C VAL A 83 -2.60 -9.67 5.77
N VAL A 84 -3.32 -10.54 5.07
CA VAL A 84 -3.19 -10.68 3.61
C VAL A 84 -4.05 -9.61 2.94
N LEU A 85 -3.39 -8.67 2.28
CA LEU A 85 -4.01 -7.66 1.44
C LEU A 85 -3.99 -8.15 -0.01
N LYS A 86 -5.16 -8.09 -0.66
CA LYS A 86 -5.33 -8.39 -2.07
C LYS A 86 -5.83 -7.14 -2.78
N ILE A 87 -5.14 -6.75 -3.84
CA ILE A 87 -5.50 -5.62 -4.70
C ILE A 87 -5.70 -6.19 -6.10
N VAL A 88 -6.94 -6.16 -6.59
CA VAL A 88 -7.28 -6.56 -7.96
C VAL A 88 -7.38 -5.31 -8.80
N ASP A 89 -6.41 -5.09 -9.68
CA ASP A 89 -6.35 -3.97 -10.61
C ASP A 89 -6.45 -4.48 -12.06
N GLY A 90 -7.64 -4.34 -12.65
CA GLY A 90 -7.97 -4.94 -13.94
C GLY A 90 -7.71 -6.46 -13.94
N PRO A 91 -6.91 -7.01 -14.87
CA PRO A 91 -6.61 -8.45 -14.93
C PRO A 91 -5.54 -8.89 -13.91
N THR A 92 -4.91 -7.96 -13.19
CA THR A 92 -3.78 -8.25 -12.30
C THR A 92 -4.20 -8.23 -10.85
N THR A 93 -3.92 -9.31 -10.14
CA THR A 93 -4.05 -9.40 -8.69
C THR A 93 -2.68 -9.25 -8.04
N TRP A 94 -2.53 -8.28 -7.15
CA TRP A 94 -1.40 -8.13 -6.24
C TRP A 94 -1.77 -8.69 -4.88
N THR A 95 -0.97 -9.62 -4.37
CA THR A 95 -1.17 -10.21 -3.04
C THR A 95 0.09 -10.02 -2.20
N GLN A 96 -0.10 -9.55 -0.97
CA GLN A 96 0.99 -9.30 -0.02
C GLN A 96 0.50 -9.35 1.42
N THR A 97 1.38 -9.80 2.32
CA THR A 97 1.15 -9.71 3.75
C THR A 97 1.62 -8.34 4.24
N VAL A 98 0.70 -7.54 4.78
CA VAL A 98 0.98 -6.20 5.30
C VAL A 98 0.70 -6.14 6.80
N THR A 99 1.45 -5.30 7.51
CA THR A 99 1.14 -5.00 8.91
C THR A 99 0.14 -3.85 8.98
N LEU A 100 -0.95 -4.04 9.71
CA LEU A 100 -1.95 -2.99 9.93
C LEU A 100 -1.39 -1.87 10.80
N VAL A 101 -1.67 -0.62 10.42
CA VAL A 101 -1.30 0.58 11.15
C VAL A 101 -2.58 1.35 11.49
N ALA A 102 -2.67 1.89 12.70
CA ALA A 102 -3.85 2.64 13.09
C ALA A 102 -4.03 3.90 12.23
N PRO A 103 -5.24 4.16 11.71
CA PRO A 103 -5.51 5.39 10.98
C PRO A 103 -5.60 6.59 11.93
N LYS A 104 -5.31 7.78 11.39
CA LYS A 104 -5.56 9.05 12.05
C LYS A 104 -7.06 9.20 12.33
N ILE A 105 -7.37 9.81 13.48
CA ILE A 105 -8.73 10.20 13.88
C ILE A 105 -8.83 11.74 13.82
N GLY A 106 -9.86 12.25 13.14
CA GLY A 106 -10.16 13.68 13.02
C GLY A 106 -9.63 14.33 11.72
N GLY A 107 -9.98 15.60 11.50
CA GLY A 107 -9.69 16.30 10.26
C GLY A 107 -10.30 17.70 10.21
N ALA A 108 -10.30 18.31 9.02
CA ALA A 108 -10.96 19.60 8.79
C ALA A 108 -12.48 19.46 8.96
N THR A 109 -13.11 20.48 9.54
CA THR A 109 -14.57 20.50 9.68
C THR A 109 -15.24 20.54 8.31
N LYS A 110 -16.38 19.84 8.17
CA LYS A 110 -17.17 19.74 6.92
C LYS A 110 -16.45 19.08 5.72
N ALA A 111 -15.34 18.38 5.96
CA ALA A 111 -14.70 17.53 4.96
C ALA A 111 -14.90 16.05 5.31
N VAL A 112 -14.80 15.18 4.30
CA VAL A 112 -14.73 13.73 4.55
C VAL A 112 -13.44 13.44 5.29
N GLY A 113 -13.53 12.73 6.42
CA GLY A 113 -12.36 12.29 7.17
C GLY A 113 -11.61 11.24 6.38
N VAL A 114 -10.41 11.58 5.90
CA VAL A 114 -9.50 10.66 5.22
C VAL A 114 -8.22 10.55 6.03
N SER A 115 -7.71 9.33 6.14
CA SER A 115 -6.43 9.03 6.77
C SER A 115 -5.52 8.33 5.79
N THR A 116 -4.39 8.97 5.47
CA THR A 116 -3.29 8.31 4.77
C THR A 116 -2.60 7.35 5.75
N VAL A 117 -2.57 6.07 5.41
CA VAL A 117 -1.92 5.01 6.19
C VAL A 117 -0.88 4.32 5.32
N VAL A 118 0.31 4.09 5.90
CA VAL A 118 1.41 3.40 5.22
C VAL A 118 1.59 2.05 5.88
N LEU A 119 1.21 0.99 5.15
CA LEU A 119 1.25 -0.39 5.61
C LEU A 119 2.57 -1.03 5.15
N PRO A 120 3.50 -1.36 6.06
CA PRO A 120 4.72 -2.03 5.66
C PRO A 120 4.40 -3.46 5.19
N VAL A 121 5.02 -3.90 4.09
CA VAL A 121 4.95 -5.29 3.64
C VAL A 121 5.87 -6.12 4.53
N ALA A 122 5.32 -7.15 5.17
CA ALA A 122 6.01 -7.94 6.18
C ALA A 122 7.23 -8.70 5.63
N SER A 123 7.17 -9.15 4.37
CA SER A 123 8.33 -9.70 3.65
C SER A 123 8.07 -9.82 2.14
N GLY A 124 9.15 -9.76 1.36
CA GLY A 124 9.13 -10.02 -0.07
C GLY A 124 8.63 -8.86 -0.93
N LYS A 125 8.55 -9.11 -2.23
CA LYS A 125 7.95 -8.20 -3.21
C LYS A 125 6.49 -8.57 -3.46
N PRO A 126 5.61 -7.59 -3.76
CA PRO A 126 4.27 -7.85 -4.26
C PRO A 126 4.31 -8.83 -5.44
N VAL A 127 3.49 -9.88 -5.39
CA VAL A 127 3.45 -10.92 -6.43
C VAL A 127 2.26 -10.65 -7.36
N PRO A 128 2.48 -10.27 -8.62
CA PRO A 128 1.40 -10.13 -9.59
C PRO A 128 0.96 -11.50 -10.08
N THR A 129 -0.35 -11.75 -10.04
CA THR A 129 -0.99 -12.88 -10.71
C THR A 129 -1.94 -12.35 -11.78
N VAL A 130 -1.82 -12.82 -13.01
CA VAL A 130 -2.73 -12.45 -14.10
C VAL A 130 -3.83 -13.48 -14.18
N SER A 131 -5.09 -13.06 -14.08
CA SER A 131 -6.22 -13.92 -14.39
C SER A 131 -6.35 -14.02 -15.92
N VAL A 132 -6.15 -15.22 -16.46
CA VAL A 132 -6.33 -15.55 -17.89
C VAL A 132 -7.80 -15.57 -18.25
#